data_AF-Q8Y104-F1
#
_entry.id   AF-Q8Y104-F1
#
_cell.length_a   1.000
_cell.length_b   1.000
_cell.length_c   1.000
_cell.angle_alpha   90.00
_cell.angle_beta   90.00
_cell.angle_gamma   90.00
#
_symmetry.space_group_name_H-M   'P 1'
#
loop_
_entity.id
_entity.type
_entity.pdbx_description
1 polymer ?
#
loop_
_entity_poly.entity_id
_entity_poly.type
_entity_poly.pdbx_seq_one_letter_code
_entity_poly.pdbx_strand_id
1 'polypeptide(L)'
;MTSQSGPHRKFDATLPLSAAHQAYPDSEDPQLTAYVQGLLAEYHSKHSTPVPPCPGCGSNDTRYHCRPNQFVPLPLFRCRSCKRTYSRVTGSPLARLRHVGKMPAFIRLLSQQISLEEASFRLGLDVECISNWLARFRQLILLHDPSGQWESRVRLGIKFQFSGTCSRCEYTGPFRHGGPALTGERRVICPSCRGVFPADQLGPPGEAPEVVVVHDPMTTALRRRGGARQEHMTPVPAQVATLAKLPMRKATASEAMGPPVLPDVRPERFDIHLPVRRRSAHARVVEETPELTAFLEAAITRAFSLDHEPPVCPRCSSSNTRFVSKPRSNRDVPKFVCHGCGRHFNRLVGTPLARLTRKDALPHFIRLLSQQRPLHDAIDALKLDERIAKQWVGKFRSWLLQLDPSGHYEAMVRLGLKPAAPILFCSGCQDMRQVTFFGYAQGSTHLPYERRIRKFRCQTCQTILSSAPQAESSERS
;
A
#
# COMPACT_ATOMS: atom_id res chain seq x y z
N MET A 1 42.58 7.31 11.20
CA MET A 1 41.45 8.03 11.83
C MET A 1 40.18 7.22 11.58
N THR A 2 39.86 6.31 12.50
CA THR A 2 38.68 5.46 12.43
C THR A 2 37.45 6.29 12.79
N SER A 3 36.61 6.58 11.81
CA SER A 3 35.30 7.19 11.96
C SER A 3 34.46 6.36 12.94
N GLN A 4 34.33 6.83 14.18
CA GLN A 4 33.44 6.24 15.17
C GLN A 4 31.99 6.48 14.70
N SER A 5 31.41 5.50 14.01
CA SER A 5 29.99 5.48 13.71
C SER A 5 29.22 5.39 15.03
N GLY A 6 28.60 6.49 15.45
CA GLY A 6 27.73 6.52 16.63
C GLY A 6 26.55 5.54 16.51
N PRO A 7 25.80 5.30 17.59
CA PRO A 7 24.72 4.31 17.58
C PRO A 7 23.61 4.69 16.60
N HIS A 8 23.34 3.79 15.65
CA HIS A 8 22.33 3.97 14.59
C HIS A 8 20.95 3.46 15.02
N ARG A 9 19.91 4.24 14.69
CA ARG A 9 18.53 3.83 14.91
C ARG A 9 18.11 2.78 13.88
N LYS A 10 17.57 1.65 14.33
CA LYS A 10 17.18 0.51 13.48
C LYS A 10 15.67 0.42 13.30
N PHE A 11 15.17 0.57 12.07
CA PHE A 11 13.74 0.47 11.76
C PHE A 11 13.35 -0.89 11.16
N ASP A 12 12.15 -1.36 11.47
CA ASP A 12 11.56 -2.58 10.93
C ASP A 12 10.45 -2.20 9.94
N ALA A 13 10.74 -2.30 8.64
CA ALA A 13 9.76 -1.98 7.61
C ALA A 13 8.65 -3.03 7.48
N THR A 14 8.71 -4.17 8.18
CA THR A 14 7.59 -5.12 8.23
C THR A 14 6.43 -4.57 9.08
N LEU A 15 6.71 -3.68 10.03
CA LEU A 15 5.71 -3.08 10.90
C LEU A 15 4.84 -2.04 10.17
N PRO A 16 3.55 -1.93 10.51
CA PRO A 16 2.67 -0.94 9.89
C PRO A 16 3.14 0.48 10.20
N LEU A 17 3.19 1.34 9.19
CA LEU A 17 3.50 2.77 9.34
C LEU A 17 2.24 3.60 9.68
N SER A 18 1.05 3.03 9.46
CA SER A 18 -0.23 3.61 9.85
C SER A 18 -1.26 2.52 10.21
N ALA A 19 -2.17 2.85 11.13
CA ALA A 19 -3.14 1.91 11.73
C ALA A 19 -4.29 1.49 10.80
N ALA A 20 -4.37 1.99 9.56
CA ALA A 20 -5.58 1.92 8.76
C ALA A 20 -6.05 0.48 8.43
N HIS A 21 -5.15 -0.52 8.46
CA HIS A 21 -5.45 -1.89 8.01
C HIS A 21 -4.84 -3.03 8.84
N GLN A 22 -3.94 -2.74 9.80
CA GLN A 22 -3.29 -3.75 10.65
C GLN A 22 -3.07 -3.17 12.06
N ALA A 23 -3.30 -3.97 13.09
CA ALA A 23 -2.96 -3.62 14.46
C ALA A 23 -1.43 -3.53 14.60
N TYR A 24 -0.94 -2.55 15.35
CA TYR A 24 0.48 -2.48 15.69
C TYR A 24 0.83 -3.60 16.67
N PRO A 25 1.79 -4.47 16.35
CA PRO A 25 2.25 -5.49 17.27
C PRO A 25 2.98 -4.85 18.45
N ASP A 26 2.93 -5.51 19.60
CA ASP A 26 3.73 -5.10 20.75
C ASP A 26 5.20 -5.44 20.49
N SER A 27 5.99 -4.41 20.20
CA SER A 27 7.41 -4.50 19.83
C SER A 27 8.30 -3.82 20.86
N GLU A 28 7.91 -3.96 22.12
CA GLU A 28 8.66 -3.50 23.29
C GLU A 28 10.10 -4.03 23.28
N ASP A 29 11.05 -3.17 23.69
CA ASP A 29 12.42 -3.55 24.02
C ASP A 29 12.51 -3.60 25.57
N PRO A 30 12.46 -4.79 26.18
CA PRO A 30 12.44 -4.93 27.63
C PRO A 30 13.67 -4.31 28.30
N GLN A 31 14.83 -4.26 27.63
CA GLN A 31 16.04 -3.68 28.19
C GLN A 31 15.94 -2.16 28.29
N LEU A 32 15.48 -1.50 27.21
CA LEU A 32 15.23 -0.05 27.25
C LEU A 32 14.16 0.28 28.29
N THR A 33 13.09 -0.51 28.34
CA THR A 33 12.02 -0.32 29.30
C THR A 33 12.52 -0.44 30.73
N ALA A 34 13.27 -1.50 31.06
CA ALA A 34 13.83 -1.68 32.40
C ALA A 34 14.78 -0.53 32.78
N TYR A 35 15.64 -0.10 31.86
CA TYR A 35 16.54 1.04 32.08
C TYR A 35 15.78 2.32 32.42
N VAL A 36 14.81 2.71 31.58
CA VAL A 36 14.05 3.95 31.77
C VAL A 36 13.10 3.87 32.98
N GLN A 37 12.55 2.69 33.28
CA GLN A 37 11.78 2.45 34.51
C GLN A 37 12.66 2.60 35.75
N GLY A 38 13.92 2.13 35.70
CA GLY A 38 14.91 2.34 36.76
C GLY A 38 15.16 3.82 37.02
N LEU A 39 15.39 4.61 35.96
CA LEU A 39 15.52 6.07 36.08
C LEU A 39 14.25 6.69 36.69
N LEU A 40 13.06 6.29 36.21
CA LEU A 40 11.80 6.81 36.74
C LEU A 40 11.66 6.51 38.24
N ALA A 41 12.01 5.29 38.66
CA ALA A 41 11.96 4.85 40.05
C ALA A 41 12.95 5.62 40.93
N GLU A 42 14.17 5.90 40.44
CA GLU A 42 15.16 6.70 41.15
C GLU A 42 14.67 8.13 41.39
N TYR A 43 14.15 8.80 40.35
CA TYR A 43 13.64 10.16 40.46
C TYR A 43 12.35 10.28 41.27
N HIS A 44 11.54 9.23 41.34
CA HIS A 44 10.32 9.17 42.15
C HIS A 44 10.50 8.42 43.48
N SER A 45 11.75 8.11 43.85
CA SER A 45 12.07 7.44 45.10
C SER A 45 11.62 8.26 46.30
N LYS A 46 10.92 7.59 47.22
CA LYS A 46 10.48 8.16 48.50
C LYS A 46 11.55 8.08 49.58
N HIS A 47 12.71 7.47 49.30
CA HIS A 47 13.79 7.32 50.25
C HIS A 47 14.45 8.67 50.57
N SER A 48 14.78 8.87 51.85
CA SER A 48 15.51 10.05 52.35
C SER A 48 16.99 10.05 51.96
N THR A 49 17.54 8.89 51.60
CA THR A 49 18.92 8.68 51.18
C THR A 49 18.98 7.92 49.83
N PRO A 50 20.03 8.13 49.01
CA PRO A 50 21.06 9.16 49.14
C PRO A 50 20.48 10.56 48.89
N VAL A 51 21.09 11.59 49.49
CA VAL A 51 20.69 12.99 49.29
C VAL A 51 21.29 13.47 47.96
N PRO A 52 20.48 13.90 46.98
CA PRO A 52 20.99 14.33 45.69
C PRO A 52 21.73 15.68 45.79
N PRO A 53 22.71 15.96 44.92
CA PRO A 53 23.34 17.28 44.82
C PRO A 53 22.31 18.36 44.48
N CYS A 54 22.64 19.61 44.80
CA CYS A 54 21.73 20.72 44.52
C CYS A 54 21.62 20.99 43.01
N PRO A 55 20.43 20.94 42.40
CA PRO A 55 20.27 21.19 40.96
C PRO A 55 20.50 22.65 40.55
N GLY A 56 20.58 23.57 41.52
CA GLY A 56 20.80 24.99 41.27
C GLY A 56 22.26 25.44 41.29
N CYS A 57 23.10 24.79 42.10
CA CYS A 57 24.50 25.21 42.32
C CYS A 57 25.51 24.05 42.29
N GLY A 58 25.06 22.80 42.11
CA GLY A 58 25.92 21.61 42.08
C GLY A 58 26.48 21.16 43.44
N SER A 59 26.30 21.93 44.52
CA SER A 59 26.83 21.60 45.85
C SER A 59 26.29 20.27 46.40
N ASN A 60 27.18 19.47 46.98
CA ASN A 60 26.87 18.25 47.75
C ASN A 60 26.50 18.54 49.22
N ASP A 61 26.64 19.79 49.68
CA ASP A 61 26.24 20.19 51.04
C ASP A 61 24.72 20.39 51.11
N THR A 62 24.03 19.27 51.06
CA THR A 62 22.58 19.16 50.99
C THR A 62 22.08 18.26 52.11
N ARG A 63 20.91 18.58 52.66
CA ARG A 63 20.29 17.77 53.72
C ARG A 63 18.85 17.41 53.38
N TYR A 64 18.42 16.27 53.89
CA TYR A 64 17.00 15.94 53.94
C TYR A 64 16.23 17.00 54.75
N HIS A 65 15.11 17.46 54.20
CA HIS A 65 14.33 18.56 54.77
C HIS A 65 12.93 18.13 55.19
N CYS A 66 12.18 17.48 54.30
CA CYS A 66 10.79 17.10 54.58
C CYS A 66 10.43 15.73 54.02
N ARG A 67 9.62 14.99 54.79
CA ARG A 67 9.06 13.70 54.37
C ARG A 67 7.93 13.83 53.37
N PRO A 68 7.77 12.84 52.47
CA PRO A 68 6.61 12.77 51.60
C PRO A 68 5.31 12.78 52.41
N ASN A 69 4.30 13.51 51.93
CA ASN A 69 2.95 13.54 52.48
C ASN A 69 1.93 13.71 51.33
N GLN A 70 0.64 13.86 51.67
CA GLN A 70 -0.43 13.98 50.67
C GLN A 70 -0.29 15.19 49.73
N PHE A 71 0.31 16.28 50.20
CA PHE A 71 0.51 17.51 49.42
C PHE A 71 1.87 17.54 48.72
N VAL A 72 2.86 16.87 49.30
CA VAL A 72 4.24 16.82 48.82
C VAL A 72 4.62 15.36 48.59
N PRO A 73 4.37 14.79 47.39
CA PRO A 73 4.46 13.34 47.16
C PRO A 73 5.90 12.80 47.14
N LEU A 74 6.90 13.66 47.11
CA LEU A 74 8.33 13.32 47.05
C LEU A 74 9.10 13.96 48.20
N PRO A 75 10.23 13.37 48.65
CA PRO A 75 11.05 13.96 49.70
C PRO A 75 11.63 15.30 49.22
N LEU A 76 11.68 16.27 50.14
CA LEU A 76 12.33 17.56 49.91
C LEU A 76 13.71 17.58 50.57
N PHE A 77 14.64 18.23 49.88
CA PHE A 77 16.01 18.46 50.29
C PHE A 77 16.26 19.96 50.30
N ARG A 78 17.20 20.39 51.14
CA ARG A 78 17.62 21.80 51.22
C ARG A 78 19.13 21.89 51.08
N CYS A 79 19.57 22.71 50.14
CA CYS A 79 20.99 23.03 49.98
C CYS A 79 21.39 24.04 51.05
N ARG A 80 22.51 23.82 51.74
CA ARG A 80 23.04 24.77 52.71
C ARG A 80 23.72 25.96 52.04
N SER A 81 24.40 25.73 50.91
CA SER A 81 25.12 26.77 50.16
C SER A 81 24.17 27.82 49.55
N CYS A 82 23.20 27.40 48.73
CA CYS A 82 22.29 28.34 48.04
C CYS A 82 20.90 28.48 48.70
N LYS A 83 20.69 27.81 49.84
CA LYS A 83 19.44 27.81 50.63
C LYS A 83 18.16 27.33 49.92
N ARG A 84 18.25 26.90 48.65
CA ARG A 84 17.10 26.40 47.85
C ARG A 84 16.58 25.06 48.39
N THR A 85 15.25 24.93 48.41
CA THR A 85 14.53 23.67 48.65
C THR A 85 14.16 23.04 47.32
N TYR A 86 14.35 21.73 47.20
CA TYR A 86 14.15 21.00 45.95
C TYR A 86 13.79 19.54 46.21
N SER A 87 13.17 18.89 45.24
CA SER A 87 12.92 17.44 45.21
C SER A 87 13.86 16.74 44.22
N ARG A 88 13.88 15.40 44.19
CA ARG A 88 14.68 14.62 43.23
C ARG A 88 14.39 14.99 41.77
N VAL A 89 13.13 15.32 41.45
CA VAL A 89 12.74 15.72 40.09
C VAL A 89 13.09 17.17 39.75
N THR A 90 13.47 17.99 40.73
CA THR A 90 13.76 19.41 40.49
C THR A 90 15.02 19.55 39.63
N GLY A 91 14.94 20.35 38.56
CA GLY A 91 16.04 20.49 37.60
C GLY A 91 16.16 19.34 36.59
N SER A 92 15.42 18.24 36.78
CA SER A 92 15.39 17.13 35.82
C SER A 92 14.41 17.38 34.67
N PRO A 93 14.55 16.64 33.54
CA PRO A 93 13.55 16.64 32.48
C PRO A 93 12.15 16.19 32.93
N LEU A 94 12.04 15.44 34.03
CA LEU A 94 10.76 14.98 34.61
C LEU A 94 10.03 16.07 35.42
N ALA A 95 10.68 17.21 35.68
CA ALA A 95 10.07 18.30 36.42
C ALA A 95 8.76 18.76 35.76
N ARG A 96 7.71 18.88 36.60
CA ARG A 96 6.37 19.37 36.22
C ARG A 96 5.61 18.50 35.21
N LEU A 97 6.07 17.28 34.95
CA LEU A 97 5.26 16.32 34.20
C LEU A 97 4.09 15.83 35.07
N ARG A 98 2.89 15.81 34.47
CA ARG A 98 1.65 15.34 35.10
C ARG A 98 1.46 13.84 34.84
N HIS A 99 0.39 13.25 35.36
CA HIS A 99 -0.03 11.85 35.14
C HIS A 99 1.08 10.79 35.35
N VAL A 100 1.85 10.93 36.44
CA VAL A 100 2.95 10.00 36.78
C VAL A 100 2.53 8.53 36.75
N GLY A 101 1.30 8.21 37.18
CA GLY A 101 0.76 6.84 37.14
C GLY A 101 0.65 6.21 35.75
N LYS A 102 0.61 7.01 34.67
CA LYS A 102 0.59 6.51 33.28
C LYS A 102 2.01 6.39 32.67
N MET A 103 3.04 6.90 33.34
CA MET A 103 4.42 6.87 32.84
C MET A 103 4.97 5.45 32.63
N PRO A 104 4.73 4.45 33.49
CA PRO A 104 5.20 3.08 33.24
C PRO A 104 4.66 2.50 31.92
N ALA A 105 3.39 2.74 31.62
CA ALA A 105 2.78 2.32 30.35
C ALA A 105 3.37 3.09 29.16
N PHE A 106 3.62 4.39 29.29
CA PHE A 106 4.29 5.19 28.27
C PHE A 106 5.73 4.71 27.99
N ILE A 107 6.49 4.34 29.01
CA ILE A 107 7.87 3.87 28.85
C ILE A 107 7.93 2.62 27.96
N ARG A 108 6.96 1.70 28.07
CA ARG A 108 6.84 0.51 27.21
C ARG A 108 6.62 0.85 25.74
N LEU A 109 6.09 2.04 25.43
CA LEU A 109 5.87 2.50 24.07
C LEU A 109 7.10 3.14 23.43
N LEU A 110 8.12 3.54 24.21
CA LEU A 110 9.28 4.30 23.72
C LEU A 110 10.03 3.57 22.59
N SER A 111 10.21 2.25 22.72
CA SER A 111 10.89 1.44 21.70
C SER A 111 10.01 1.09 20.50
N GLN A 112 8.70 1.30 20.58
CA GLN A 112 7.77 0.83 19.57
C GLN A 112 7.73 1.76 18.36
N GLN A 113 7.56 1.19 17.17
CA GLN A 113 7.42 1.94 15.91
C GLN A 113 5.96 2.28 15.64
N ILE A 114 5.35 3.02 16.57
CA ILE A 114 3.97 3.49 16.47
C ILE A 114 3.93 5.00 16.35
N SER A 115 2.81 5.55 15.85
CA SER A 115 2.62 6.99 15.78
C SER A 115 2.30 7.59 17.16
N LEU A 116 2.47 8.91 17.31
CA LEU A 116 2.11 9.59 18.57
C LEU A 116 0.60 9.56 18.80
N GLU A 117 -0.19 9.56 17.74
CA GLU A 117 -1.65 9.43 17.78
C GLU A 117 -2.08 8.07 18.33
N GLU A 118 -1.40 6.99 17.92
CA GLU A 118 -1.64 5.66 18.48
C GLU A 118 -1.27 5.60 19.98
N ALA A 119 -0.12 6.16 20.36
CA ALA A 119 0.28 6.21 21.77
C ALA A 119 -0.69 7.05 22.62
N SER A 120 -1.17 8.17 22.07
CA SER A 120 -2.21 9.02 22.65
C SER A 120 -3.50 8.24 22.88
N PHE A 121 -3.95 7.49 21.87
CA PHE A 121 -5.13 6.63 21.97
C PHE A 121 -4.97 5.56 23.07
N ARG A 122 -3.85 4.85 23.10
CA ARG A 122 -3.58 3.78 24.11
C ARG A 122 -3.54 4.31 25.54
N LEU A 123 -3.00 5.50 25.74
CA LEU A 123 -2.83 6.08 27.09
C LEU A 123 -4.00 6.98 27.51
N GLY A 124 -4.92 7.32 26.59
CA GLY A 124 -5.98 8.29 26.84
C GLY A 124 -5.41 9.64 27.29
N LEU A 125 -4.40 10.14 26.58
CA LEU A 125 -3.75 11.43 26.80
C LEU A 125 -3.71 12.19 25.48
N ASP A 126 -3.67 13.51 25.51
CA ASP A 126 -3.54 14.31 24.29
C ASP A 126 -2.17 14.12 23.62
N VAL A 127 -2.13 14.26 22.29
CA VAL A 127 -0.92 14.04 21.48
C VAL A 127 0.20 15.03 21.87
N GLU A 128 -0.14 16.24 22.31
CA GLU A 128 0.86 17.24 22.72
C GLU A 128 1.55 16.84 24.04
N CYS A 129 0.80 16.29 24.99
CA CYS A 129 1.30 15.71 26.22
C CYS A 129 2.24 14.55 25.94
N ILE A 130 1.85 13.62 25.06
CA ILE A 130 2.70 12.50 24.61
C ILE A 130 3.97 12.99 23.92
N SER A 131 3.87 14.00 23.05
CA SER A 131 5.02 14.61 22.37
C SER A 131 5.97 15.29 23.37
N ASN A 132 5.42 16.02 24.35
CA ASN A 132 6.20 16.61 25.43
C ASN A 132 6.87 15.55 26.31
N TRP A 133 6.18 14.47 26.65
CA TRP A 133 6.76 13.34 27.40
C TRP A 133 7.91 12.71 26.62
N LEU A 134 7.70 12.40 25.34
CA LEU A 134 8.75 11.83 24.48
C LEU A 134 10.01 12.70 24.47
N ALA A 135 9.87 14.01 24.29
CA ALA A 135 11.00 14.93 24.32
C ALA A 135 11.71 14.93 25.69
N ARG A 136 10.96 14.94 26.80
CA ARG A 136 11.53 14.94 28.16
C ARG A 136 12.20 13.62 28.54
N PHE A 137 11.61 12.49 28.18
CA PHE A 137 12.20 11.18 28.43
C PHE A 137 13.45 10.96 27.58
N ARG A 138 13.50 11.43 26.33
CA ARG A 138 14.73 11.41 25.52
C ARG A 138 15.83 12.29 26.11
N GLN A 139 15.49 13.49 26.61
CA GLN A 139 16.44 14.33 27.38
C GLN A 139 16.95 13.62 28.64
N LEU A 140 16.07 12.91 29.35
CA LEU A 140 16.45 12.15 30.54
C LEU A 140 17.42 11.02 30.19
N ILE A 141 17.14 10.28 29.12
CA ILE A 141 18.02 9.21 28.64
C ILE A 141 19.39 9.77 28.29
N LEU A 142 19.47 10.84 27.51
CA LEU A 142 20.75 11.46 27.12
C LEU A 142 21.53 12.05 28.30
N LEU A 143 20.83 12.49 29.35
CA LEU A 143 21.47 12.98 30.58
C LEU A 143 22.20 11.86 31.32
N HIS A 144 21.63 10.65 31.34
CA HIS A 144 22.20 9.48 32.04
C HIS A 144 23.06 8.57 31.14
N ASP A 145 22.85 8.64 29.83
CA ASP A 145 23.64 7.96 28.81
C ASP A 145 24.01 8.93 27.67
N PRO A 146 25.08 9.74 27.86
CA PRO A 146 25.58 10.65 26.83
C PRO A 146 26.07 9.95 25.56
N SER A 147 26.33 8.63 25.61
CA SER A 147 26.73 7.86 24.44
C SER A 147 25.62 7.71 23.40
N GLY A 148 24.36 7.92 23.83
CA GLY A 148 23.18 7.83 22.96
C GLY A 148 22.78 6.39 22.60
N GLN A 149 23.39 5.37 23.22
CA GLN A 149 23.07 3.97 22.96
C GLN A 149 21.61 3.67 23.27
N TRP A 150 21.09 4.10 24.42
CA TRP A 150 19.68 3.91 24.77
C TRP A 150 18.75 4.80 23.94
N GLU A 151 19.18 6.03 23.64
CA GLU A 151 18.40 6.97 22.85
C GLU A 151 18.14 6.41 21.44
N SER A 152 19.13 5.78 20.82
CA SER A 152 19.05 5.16 19.49
C SER A 152 18.02 4.03 19.38
N ARG A 153 17.51 3.52 20.51
CA ARG A 153 16.46 2.48 20.57
C ARG A 153 15.03 3.05 20.62
N VAL A 154 14.86 4.33 20.96
CA VAL A 154 13.56 5.04 21.06
C VAL A 154 12.94 5.33 19.68
N ARG A 155 11.94 4.57 19.25
CA ARG A 155 11.34 4.68 17.90
C ARG A 155 9.97 5.37 17.86
N LEU A 156 9.39 5.65 19.02
CA LEU A 156 8.05 6.21 19.15
C LEU A 156 7.89 7.53 18.37
N GLY A 157 6.91 7.56 17.46
CA GLY A 157 6.53 8.75 16.69
C GLY A 157 7.50 9.18 15.60
N ILE A 158 8.66 8.52 15.46
CA ILE A 158 9.66 8.88 14.45
C ILE A 158 9.21 8.35 13.08
N LYS A 159 9.22 9.21 12.06
CA LYS A 159 8.89 8.83 10.68
C LYS A 159 10.18 8.77 9.86
N PHE A 160 10.39 7.65 9.20
CA PHE A 160 11.49 7.44 8.27
C PHE A 160 10.98 7.32 6.83
N GLN A 161 11.86 7.53 5.86
CA GLN A 161 11.64 7.25 4.43
C GLN A 161 12.82 6.45 3.89
N PHE A 162 12.59 5.69 2.82
CA PHE A 162 13.66 5.03 2.11
C PHE A 162 14.43 6.06 1.28
N SER A 163 15.75 5.96 1.26
CA SER A 163 16.64 6.80 0.46
C SER A 163 17.29 5.95 -0.63
N GLY A 164 17.57 6.57 -1.77
CA GLY A 164 18.26 5.90 -2.89
C GLY A 164 18.19 6.74 -4.16
N THR A 165 18.46 6.09 -5.30
CA THR A 165 18.40 6.72 -6.62
C THR A 165 17.27 6.08 -7.45
N CYS A 166 16.47 6.92 -8.11
CA CYS A 166 15.37 6.46 -8.95
C CYS A 166 15.88 5.98 -10.31
N SER A 167 15.60 4.73 -10.67
CA SER A 167 15.98 4.14 -11.97
C SER A 167 15.28 4.75 -13.19
N ARG A 168 14.21 5.54 -12.99
CA ARG A 168 13.42 6.13 -14.10
C ARG A 168 13.80 7.56 -14.45
N CYS A 169 14.18 8.36 -13.45
CA CYS A 169 14.41 9.79 -13.61
C CYS A 169 15.62 10.31 -12.82
N GLU A 170 16.47 9.39 -12.32
CA GLU A 170 17.75 9.68 -11.64
C GLU A 170 17.65 10.54 -10.36
N TYR A 171 16.43 10.76 -9.86
CA TYR A 171 16.21 11.46 -8.61
C TYR A 171 16.90 10.71 -7.46
N THR A 172 17.78 11.40 -6.73
CA THR A 172 18.46 10.87 -5.55
C THR A 172 17.94 11.57 -4.30
N GLY A 173 17.51 10.79 -3.31
CA GLY A 173 16.99 11.32 -2.05
C GLY A 173 15.86 10.47 -1.45
N PRO A 174 15.07 11.02 -0.52
CA PRO A 174 14.04 10.28 0.18
C PRO A 174 12.77 10.06 -0.67
N PHE A 175 12.24 8.84 -0.61
CA PHE A 175 11.05 8.40 -1.32
C PHE A 175 9.82 8.35 -0.41
N ARG A 176 8.66 8.70 -0.96
CA ARG A 176 7.40 8.62 -0.21
C ARG A 176 6.93 7.17 -0.11
N HIS A 177 6.23 6.84 0.98
CA HIS A 177 5.64 5.51 1.14
C HIS A 177 4.46 5.29 0.17
N GLY A 178 4.50 4.21 -0.61
CA GLY A 178 3.45 3.79 -1.55
C GLY A 178 2.51 2.72 -1.01
N GLY A 179 2.58 2.46 0.30
CA GLY A 179 1.87 1.37 0.96
C GLY A 179 2.42 -0.02 0.59
N PRO A 180 1.95 -1.07 1.27
CA PRO A 180 2.32 -2.44 0.91
C PRO A 180 1.71 -2.82 -0.44
N ALA A 181 2.44 -3.56 -1.26
CA ALA A 181 1.90 -4.26 -2.41
C ALA A 181 0.99 -5.41 -1.97
N LEU A 182 0.23 -5.98 -2.91
CA LEU A 182 -0.58 -7.18 -2.66
C LEU A 182 0.28 -8.39 -2.26
N THR A 183 1.51 -8.45 -2.78
CA THR A 183 2.54 -9.46 -2.48
C THR A 183 3.21 -9.26 -1.10
N GLY A 184 2.91 -8.15 -0.41
CA GLY A 184 3.44 -7.82 0.92
C GLY A 184 4.73 -6.98 0.91
N GLU A 185 5.39 -6.83 -0.25
CA GLU A 185 6.57 -5.96 -0.38
C GLU A 185 6.19 -4.48 -0.14
N ARG A 186 7.13 -3.69 0.41
CA ARG A 186 6.93 -2.25 0.56
C ARG A 186 7.12 -1.58 -0.80
N ARG A 187 6.22 -0.66 -1.15
CA ARG A 187 6.38 0.19 -2.32
C ARG A 187 6.76 1.60 -1.90
N VAL A 188 7.51 2.24 -2.77
CA VAL A 188 7.93 3.62 -2.68
C VAL A 188 7.42 4.40 -3.87
N ILE A 189 7.25 5.71 -3.69
CA ILE A 189 6.81 6.66 -4.72
C ILE A 189 7.90 7.69 -4.89
N CYS A 190 8.43 7.81 -6.11
CA CYS A 190 9.38 8.87 -6.46
C CYS A 190 8.69 10.24 -6.37
N PRO A 191 9.24 11.22 -5.62
CA PRO A 191 8.65 12.54 -5.53
C PRO A 191 8.72 13.32 -6.86
N SER A 192 9.71 13.03 -7.72
CA SER A 192 9.90 13.69 -9.02
C SER A 192 8.98 13.11 -10.10
N CYS A 193 9.19 11.84 -10.50
CA CYS A 193 8.42 11.24 -11.61
C CYS A 193 7.10 10.56 -11.20
N ARG A 194 6.78 10.50 -9.89
CA ARG A 194 5.62 9.77 -9.33
C ARG A 194 5.57 8.27 -9.66
N GLY A 195 6.68 7.70 -10.14
CA GLY A 195 6.83 6.27 -10.36
C GLY A 195 6.67 5.50 -9.04
N VAL A 196 5.99 4.36 -9.10
CA VAL A 196 5.79 3.47 -7.96
C VAL A 196 6.57 2.19 -8.20
N PHE A 197 7.45 1.83 -7.28
CA PHE A 197 8.26 0.62 -7.39
C PHE A 197 8.53 -0.01 -6.02
N PRO A 198 8.91 -1.30 -5.99
CA PRO A 198 9.32 -1.98 -4.76
C PRO A 198 10.50 -1.30 -4.06
N ALA A 199 10.49 -1.28 -2.72
CA ALA A 199 11.51 -0.60 -1.92
C ALA A 199 12.86 -1.32 -1.93
N ASP A 200 12.89 -2.63 -2.18
CA ASP A 200 14.11 -3.43 -2.37
C ASP A 200 14.88 -3.07 -3.66
N GLN A 201 14.25 -2.34 -4.59
CA GLN A 201 14.90 -1.82 -5.79
C GLN A 201 15.58 -0.46 -5.56
N LEU A 202 15.52 0.09 -4.34
CA LEU A 202 16.24 1.30 -3.96
C LEU A 202 17.65 0.95 -3.49
N GLY A 203 18.60 0.84 -4.42
CA GLY A 203 20.00 0.59 -4.11
C GLY A 203 20.60 -0.55 -4.92
N PRO A 204 21.86 -0.92 -4.65
CA PRO A 204 22.53 -2.03 -5.30
C PRO A 204 21.80 -3.35 -5.03
N PRO A 205 21.77 -4.28 -6.00
CA PRO A 205 21.14 -5.58 -5.80
C PRO A 205 21.82 -6.34 -4.65
N GLY A 206 21.04 -6.73 -3.64
CA GLY A 206 21.51 -7.50 -2.48
C GLY A 206 21.73 -6.69 -1.20
N GLU A 207 21.70 -5.36 -1.28
CA GLU A 207 21.80 -4.49 -0.09
C GLU A 207 20.42 -3.98 0.34
N ALA A 208 20.23 -3.83 1.65
CA ALA A 208 19.02 -3.21 2.17
C ALA A 208 19.01 -1.72 1.86
N PRO A 209 17.88 -1.14 1.41
CA PRO A 209 17.80 0.28 1.12
C PRO A 209 18.11 1.10 2.37
N GLU A 210 18.89 2.16 2.21
CA GLU A 210 19.15 3.10 3.29
C GLU A 210 17.85 3.81 3.70
N VAL A 211 17.73 4.16 4.99
CA VAL A 211 16.58 4.88 5.51
C VAL A 211 17.01 6.17 6.19
N VAL A 212 16.26 7.23 5.94
CA VAL A 212 16.51 8.54 6.53
C VAL A 212 15.34 8.95 7.41
N VAL A 213 15.65 9.58 8.54
CA VAL A 213 14.62 10.15 9.43
C VAL A 213 14.12 11.45 8.82
N VAL A 214 12.86 11.47 8.39
CA VAL A 214 12.24 12.66 7.78
C VAL A 214 11.44 13.49 8.78
N HIS A 215 11.01 12.87 9.88
CA HIS A 215 10.32 13.58 10.96
C HIS A 215 10.70 12.99 12.32
N ASP A 216 11.31 13.82 13.15
CA ASP A 216 11.56 13.52 14.56
C ASP A 216 10.69 14.45 15.45
N PRO A 217 9.76 13.90 16.24
CA PRO A 217 8.92 14.68 17.15
C PRO A 217 9.70 15.52 18.16
N MET A 218 10.88 15.08 18.62
CA MET A 218 11.70 15.82 19.57
C MET A 218 12.19 17.13 18.97
N THR A 219 12.63 17.12 17.70
CA THR A 219 13.03 18.35 17.00
C THR A 219 11.87 19.33 16.87
N THR A 220 10.66 18.82 16.64
CA THR A 220 9.44 19.63 16.55
C THR A 220 9.06 20.22 17.91
N ALA A 221 9.14 19.41 18.98
CA ALA A 221 8.86 19.82 20.35
C ALA A 221 9.87 20.84 20.90
N LEU A 222 11.13 20.77 20.45
CA LEU A 222 12.18 21.73 20.79
C LEU A 222 11.95 23.06 20.06
N ARG A 223 11.67 23.05 18.75
CA ARG A 223 11.39 24.26 17.96
C ARG A 223 10.20 25.06 18.51
N ARG A 224 9.13 24.38 18.94
CA ARG A 224 7.93 25.02 19.51
C ARG A 224 8.20 25.78 20.83
N ARG A 225 9.28 25.50 21.55
CA ARG A 225 9.58 26.13 22.85
C ARG A 225 10.39 27.43 22.76
N GLY A 226 10.81 27.84 21.56
CA GLY A 226 11.59 29.05 21.34
C GLY A 226 13.05 28.95 21.83
N GLY A 227 13.97 29.61 21.11
CA GLY A 227 15.43 29.59 21.36
C GLY A 227 15.92 30.24 22.67
N ALA A 228 15.05 30.52 23.64
CA ALA A 228 15.39 31.28 24.85
C ALA A 228 15.89 30.43 26.05
N ARG A 229 16.08 29.12 25.90
CA ARG A 229 16.69 28.24 26.92
C ARG A 229 17.65 27.20 26.30
N GLN A 230 18.45 27.67 25.35
CA GLN A 230 19.33 26.83 24.54
C GLN A 230 20.66 26.47 25.22
N GLU A 231 20.89 26.94 26.45
CA GLU A 231 22.22 26.96 27.06
C GLU A 231 22.74 25.61 27.57
N HIS A 232 21.93 24.55 27.68
CA HIS A 232 22.37 23.27 28.30
C HIS A 232 21.92 22.02 27.54
N MET A 233 21.71 22.09 26.22
CA MET A 233 21.31 20.93 25.44
C MET A 233 22.50 20.24 24.77
N THR A 234 22.74 18.99 25.16
CA THR A 234 23.61 18.06 24.45
C THR A 234 23.11 17.91 23.01
N PRO A 235 23.98 18.05 21.99
CA PRO A 235 23.59 17.88 20.60
C PRO A 235 23.07 16.45 20.36
N VAL A 236 21.97 16.34 19.60
CA VAL A 236 21.41 15.04 19.19
C VAL A 236 22.35 14.44 18.14
N PRO A 237 22.88 13.21 18.34
CA PRO A 237 23.74 12.58 17.35
C PRO A 237 23.01 12.39 16.02
N ALA A 238 23.78 12.42 14.94
CA ALA A 238 23.32 12.51 13.56
C ALA A 238 22.23 11.47 13.22
N GLN A 239 21.32 11.89 12.35
CA GLN A 239 20.07 11.24 11.90
C GLN A 239 20.28 9.96 11.07
N VAL A 240 21.34 9.22 11.31
CA VAL A 240 21.70 8.06 10.51
C VAL A 240 20.95 6.85 11.04
N ALA A 241 20.01 6.37 10.24
CA ALA A 241 19.18 5.22 10.54
C ALA A 241 19.46 4.09 9.56
N THR A 242 19.22 2.86 10.00
CA THR A 242 19.40 1.65 9.19
C THR A 242 18.12 0.82 9.21
N LEU A 243 17.94 0.01 8.16
CA LEU A 243 16.82 -0.89 8.08
C LEU A 243 17.20 -2.26 8.68
N ALA A 244 16.51 -2.66 9.73
CA ALA A 244 16.73 -3.94 10.41
C ALA A 244 16.07 -5.12 9.68
N LYS A 245 14.88 -4.89 9.12
CA LYS A 245 14.08 -5.89 8.41
C LYS A 245 13.30 -5.22 7.28
N LEU A 246 13.35 -5.83 6.11
CA LEU A 246 12.49 -5.53 4.97
C LEU A 246 11.59 -6.75 4.72
N PRO A 247 10.29 -6.59 4.47
CA PRO A 247 9.46 -7.73 4.09
C PRO A 247 9.98 -8.31 2.79
N MET A 248 10.61 -9.48 2.87
CA MET A 248 10.99 -10.27 1.71
C MET A 248 9.74 -10.60 0.90
N ARG A 249 9.86 -10.64 -0.42
CA ARG A 249 8.85 -11.27 -1.27
C ARG A 249 8.59 -12.66 -0.69
N LYS A 250 7.37 -12.91 -0.21
CA LYS A 250 6.97 -14.29 0.00
C LYS A 250 7.07 -14.93 -1.37
N ALA A 251 8.05 -15.83 -1.54
CA ALA A 251 8.02 -16.81 -2.59
C ALA A 251 6.69 -17.54 -2.37
N THR A 252 5.68 -17.10 -3.08
CA THR A 252 4.46 -17.85 -3.16
C THR A 252 4.90 -19.18 -3.76
N ALA A 253 4.76 -20.27 -3.00
CA ALA A 253 4.43 -21.58 -3.57
C ALA A 253 2.99 -21.55 -4.12
N SER A 254 2.66 -20.46 -4.81
CA SER A 254 1.74 -20.45 -5.93
C SER A 254 2.72 -20.51 -7.08
N GLU A 255 2.58 -21.48 -7.97
CA GLU A 255 3.03 -21.28 -9.34
C GLU A 255 2.82 -19.81 -9.69
N ALA A 256 3.87 -19.20 -10.23
CA ALA A 256 3.82 -17.87 -10.78
C ALA A 256 2.86 -17.87 -11.96
N MET A 257 1.56 -17.98 -11.70
CA MET A 257 0.59 -17.26 -12.46
C MET A 257 0.89 -15.81 -12.14
N GLY A 258 1.63 -15.17 -13.04
CA GLY A 258 1.50 -13.74 -13.26
C GLY A 258 0.01 -13.37 -13.47
N PRO A 259 -0.32 -12.15 -13.94
CA PRO A 259 -1.62 -12.03 -14.61
C PRO A 259 -1.74 -13.24 -15.55
N PRO A 260 -2.81 -14.06 -15.46
CA PRO A 260 -2.91 -15.24 -16.31
C PRO A 260 -2.61 -14.74 -17.72
N VAL A 261 -1.60 -15.34 -18.36
CA VAL A 261 -1.14 -14.88 -19.66
C VAL A 261 -2.40 -14.84 -20.50
N LEU A 262 -2.85 -13.62 -20.80
CA LEU A 262 -4.05 -13.44 -21.57
C LEU A 262 -3.75 -14.19 -22.86
N PRO A 263 -4.56 -15.20 -23.22
CA PRO A 263 -4.30 -15.98 -24.42
C PRO A 263 -4.03 -15.00 -25.56
N ASP A 264 -2.97 -15.28 -26.33
CA ASP A 264 -2.68 -14.45 -27.49
C ASP A 264 -3.96 -14.32 -28.32
N VAL A 265 -4.18 -13.12 -28.86
CA VAL A 265 -5.45 -12.70 -29.43
C VAL A 265 -5.70 -13.53 -30.70
N ARG A 266 -6.31 -14.71 -30.50
CA ARG A 266 -6.64 -15.66 -31.57
C ARG A 266 -7.38 -14.91 -32.68
N PRO A 267 -6.88 -14.90 -33.93
CA PRO A 267 -7.47 -14.15 -35.04
C PRO A 267 -8.96 -14.47 -35.24
N GLU A 268 -9.34 -15.72 -34.97
CA GLU A 268 -10.68 -16.27 -35.15
C GLU A 268 -11.72 -15.67 -34.20
N ARG A 269 -11.27 -14.95 -33.16
CA ARG A 269 -12.15 -14.25 -32.23
C ARG A 269 -12.72 -12.96 -32.82
N PHE A 270 -12.25 -12.49 -33.97
CA PHE A 270 -12.73 -11.26 -34.60
C PHE A 270 -13.40 -11.55 -35.92
N ASP A 271 -14.58 -10.97 -36.12
CA ASP A 271 -15.15 -10.91 -37.44
C ASP A 271 -14.34 -9.90 -38.27
N ILE A 272 -13.61 -10.43 -39.25
CA ILE A 272 -12.87 -9.64 -40.23
C ILE A 272 -13.78 -8.79 -41.10
N HIS A 273 -15.10 -9.01 -41.08
CA HIS A 273 -16.14 -8.26 -41.79
C HIS A 273 -16.75 -7.12 -40.96
N LEU A 274 -16.29 -6.89 -39.72
CA LEU A 274 -16.76 -5.75 -38.92
C LEU A 274 -15.80 -4.54 -38.95
N PRO A 275 -16.32 -3.31 -38.79
CA PRO A 275 -15.50 -2.11 -38.70
C PRO A 275 -14.89 -1.95 -37.30
N VAL A 276 -13.56 -2.00 -37.24
CA VAL A 276 -12.81 -1.72 -36.00
C VAL A 276 -12.83 -0.22 -35.64
N ARG A 277 -13.04 0.67 -36.62
CA ARG A 277 -12.99 2.15 -36.44
C ARG A 277 -14.37 2.78 -36.59
N ARG A 278 -14.65 3.79 -35.75
CA ARG A 278 -15.92 4.54 -35.64
C ARG A 278 -16.31 5.38 -36.88
N ARG A 279 -15.45 5.51 -37.90
CA ARG A 279 -15.64 6.47 -39.01
C ARG A 279 -16.72 6.10 -40.05
N SER A 280 -17.43 4.97 -39.88
CA SER A 280 -18.56 4.62 -40.75
C SER A 280 -19.85 5.24 -40.22
N ALA A 281 -20.62 5.91 -41.07
CA ALA A 281 -21.93 6.50 -40.74
C ALA A 281 -23.05 5.48 -40.42
N HIS A 282 -22.70 4.20 -40.24
CA HIS A 282 -23.65 3.11 -40.05
C HIS A 282 -23.69 2.67 -38.59
N ALA A 283 -24.90 2.33 -38.11
CA ALA A 283 -25.10 1.70 -36.81
C ALA A 283 -24.36 0.36 -36.79
N ARG A 284 -23.59 0.08 -35.72
CA ARG A 284 -22.97 -1.23 -35.55
C ARG A 284 -24.03 -2.26 -35.19
N VAL A 285 -23.91 -3.45 -35.75
CA VAL A 285 -24.65 -4.62 -35.30
C VAL A 285 -24.29 -4.89 -33.84
N VAL A 286 -25.31 -5.07 -32.99
CA VAL A 286 -25.11 -5.41 -31.57
C VAL A 286 -24.80 -6.89 -31.47
N GLU A 287 -23.51 -7.22 -31.46
CA GLU A 287 -23.01 -8.59 -31.27
C GLU A 287 -22.82 -8.90 -29.80
N GLU A 288 -23.91 -8.84 -29.06
CA GLU A 288 -23.91 -9.39 -27.71
C GLU A 288 -23.87 -10.91 -27.80
N THR A 289 -22.91 -11.54 -27.11
CA THR A 289 -22.94 -12.98 -26.90
C THR A 289 -23.75 -13.24 -25.63
N PRO A 290 -25.04 -13.63 -25.73
CA PRO A 290 -25.93 -13.73 -24.57
C PRO A 290 -25.41 -14.74 -23.55
N GLU A 291 -24.66 -15.75 -24.00
CA GLU A 291 -24.02 -16.73 -23.15
C GLU A 291 -23.00 -16.11 -22.18
N LEU A 292 -22.09 -15.26 -22.68
CA LEU A 292 -21.12 -14.55 -21.85
C LEU A 292 -21.83 -13.62 -20.86
N THR A 293 -22.83 -12.88 -21.33
CA THR A 293 -23.59 -11.96 -20.47
C THR A 293 -24.28 -12.75 -19.35
N ALA A 294 -25.01 -13.82 -19.67
CA ALA A 294 -25.72 -14.64 -18.69
C ALA A 294 -24.75 -15.28 -17.67
N PHE A 295 -23.60 -15.76 -18.12
CA PHE A 295 -22.56 -16.31 -17.25
C PHE A 295 -22.04 -15.26 -16.25
N LEU A 296 -21.75 -14.05 -16.73
CA LEU A 296 -21.30 -12.95 -15.88
C LEU A 296 -22.41 -12.45 -14.94
N GLU A 297 -23.66 -12.37 -15.39
CA GLU A 297 -24.80 -12.00 -14.55
C GLU A 297 -25.00 -13.00 -13.40
N ALA A 298 -24.89 -14.30 -13.67
CA ALA A 298 -24.94 -15.34 -12.65
C ALA A 298 -23.77 -15.20 -11.65
N ALA A 299 -22.54 -14.96 -12.14
CA ALA A 299 -21.37 -14.76 -11.29
C ALA A 299 -21.49 -13.50 -10.41
N ILE A 300 -22.01 -12.40 -10.96
CA ILE A 300 -22.27 -11.15 -10.24
C ILE A 300 -23.33 -11.39 -9.16
N THR A 301 -24.41 -12.10 -9.49
CA THR A 301 -25.47 -12.45 -8.54
C THR A 301 -24.92 -13.27 -7.38
N ARG A 302 -24.09 -14.29 -7.64
CA ARG A 302 -23.41 -15.06 -6.59
C ARG A 302 -22.51 -14.18 -5.71
N ALA A 303 -21.77 -13.25 -6.30
CA ALA A 303 -20.86 -12.37 -5.58
C ALA A 303 -21.61 -11.37 -4.65
N PHE A 304 -22.80 -10.93 -5.05
CA PHE A 304 -23.68 -10.08 -4.24
C PHE A 304 -24.68 -10.85 -3.37
N SER A 305 -24.61 -12.19 -3.35
CA SER A 305 -25.52 -13.03 -2.57
C SER A 305 -25.48 -12.67 -1.08
N LEU A 306 -26.68 -12.57 -0.50
CA LEU A 306 -26.92 -12.32 0.93
C LEU A 306 -26.88 -13.60 1.76
N ASP A 307 -26.66 -14.75 1.14
CA ASP A 307 -26.57 -16.04 1.81
C ASP A 307 -25.49 -16.04 2.90
N HIS A 308 -25.77 -16.74 4.01
CA HIS A 308 -24.86 -16.86 5.14
C HIS A 308 -23.91 -18.07 5.03
N GLU A 309 -24.08 -18.93 4.02
CA GLU A 309 -23.18 -20.06 3.80
C GLU A 309 -21.74 -19.60 3.50
N PRO A 310 -20.73 -19.95 4.32
CA PRO A 310 -19.40 -19.40 4.18
C PRO A 310 -18.67 -19.99 2.97
N PRO A 311 -18.23 -19.18 1.99
CA PRO A 311 -17.46 -19.68 0.85
C PRO A 311 -16.02 -20.03 1.27
N VAL A 312 -15.31 -20.79 0.43
CA VAL A 312 -13.87 -21.04 0.60
C VAL A 312 -13.09 -19.72 0.63
N CYS A 313 -11.98 -19.69 1.36
CA CYS A 313 -11.20 -18.47 1.51
C CYS A 313 -10.54 -18.08 0.18
N PRO A 314 -10.80 -16.88 -0.39
CA PRO A 314 -10.23 -16.46 -1.68
C PRO A 314 -8.72 -16.16 -1.62
N ARG A 315 -8.05 -16.38 -0.48
CA ARG A 315 -6.63 -16.09 -0.28
C ARG A 315 -5.77 -17.31 -0.02
N CYS A 316 -6.33 -18.34 0.62
CA CYS A 316 -5.60 -19.56 0.98
C CYS A 316 -6.37 -20.83 0.59
N SER A 317 -7.51 -20.68 -0.07
CA SER A 317 -8.40 -21.76 -0.52
C SER A 317 -8.91 -22.69 0.59
N SER A 318 -8.68 -22.36 1.86
CA SER A 318 -9.18 -23.12 3.00
C SER A 318 -10.71 -23.07 3.06
N SER A 319 -11.33 -24.24 3.24
CA SER A 319 -12.76 -24.40 3.53
C SER A 319 -13.12 -24.09 4.99
N ASN A 320 -12.13 -23.86 5.87
CA ASN A 320 -12.36 -23.53 7.27
C ASN A 320 -12.72 -22.04 7.42
N THR A 321 -13.92 -21.68 6.97
CA THR A 321 -14.47 -20.33 6.97
C THR A 321 -15.78 -20.28 7.74
N ARG A 322 -16.06 -19.16 8.39
CA ARG A 322 -17.27 -18.96 9.21
C ARG A 322 -17.90 -17.61 8.94
N PHE A 323 -19.23 -17.56 8.96
CA PHE A 323 -20.00 -16.32 8.95
C PHE A 323 -19.79 -15.51 10.23
N VAL A 324 -19.58 -14.20 10.09
CA VAL A 324 -19.30 -13.28 11.21
C VAL A 324 -20.44 -12.31 11.45
N SER A 325 -20.91 -11.63 10.41
CA SER A 325 -21.90 -10.56 10.59
C SER A 325 -22.78 -10.36 9.37
N LYS A 326 -24.05 -10.07 9.62
CA LYS A 326 -25.04 -9.66 8.62
C LYS A 326 -24.66 -8.29 8.01
N PRO A 327 -25.06 -8.03 6.75
CA PRO A 327 -24.92 -6.71 6.14
C PRO A 327 -25.67 -5.65 6.96
N ARG A 328 -25.07 -4.46 7.12
CA ARG A 328 -25.67 -3.34 7.89
C ARG A 328 -26.53 -2.43 7.01
N SER A 329 -26.48 -2.60 5.70
CA SER A 329 -27.24 -1.85 4.70
C SER A 329 -27.49 -2.70 3.46
N ASN A 330 -28.44 -2.30 2.62
CA ASN A 330 -28.70 -2.93 1.31
C ASN A 330 -27.52 -2.85 0.32
N ARG A 331 -26.45 -2.11 0.66
CA ARG A 331 -25.23 -2.00 -0.15
C ARG A 331 -24.11 -2.91 0.34
N ASP A 332 -24.28 -3.54 1.49
CA ASP A 332 -23.32 -4.43 2.11
C ASP A 332 -23.60 -5.89 1.77
N VAL A 333 -22.57 -6.72 1.86
CA VAL A 333 -22.64 -8.18 1.73
C VAL A 333 -22.20 -8.85 3.03
N PRO A 334 -22.65 -10.09 3.30
CA PRO A 334 -22.16 -10.92 4.42
C PRO A 334 -20.63 -10.91 4.57
N LYS A 335 -20.17 -10.85 5.82
CA LYS A 335 -18.74 -10.95 6.18
C LYS A 335 -18.43 -12.32 6.77
N PHE A 336 -17.26 -12.83 6.40
CA PHE A 336 -16.74 -14.13 6.80
C PHE A 336 -15.35 -13.97 7.40
N VAL A 337 -14.93 -14.94 8.20
CA VAL A 337 -13.56 -15.09 8.70
C VAL A 337 -13.03 -16.46 8.27
N CYS A 338 -11.78 -16.51 7.83
CA CYS A 338 -11.07 -17.75 7.59
C CYS A 338 -10.20 -18.09 8.79
N HIS A 339 -10.35 -19.27 9.37
CA HIS A 339 -9.52 -19.72 10.49
C HIS A 339 -8.15 -20.24 10.04
N GLY A 340 -8.01 -20.69 8.79
CA GLY A 340 -6.71 -21.10 8.24
C GLY A 340 -5.70 -19.94 8.10
N CYS A 341 -6.16 -18.73 7.80
CA CYS A 341 -5.29 -17.55 7.65
C CYS A 341 -5.63 -16.36 8.56
N GLY A 342 -6.65 -16.49 9.42
CA GLY A 342 -7.09 -15.46 10.38
C GLY A 342 -7.72 -14.21 9.77
N ARG A 343 -8.00 -14.18 8.46
CA ARG A 343 -8.43 -12.96 7.75
C ARG A 343 -9.95 -12.89 7.60
N HIS A 344 -10.47 -11.67 7.75
CA HIS A 344 -11.85 -11.33 7.40
C HIS A 344 -11.98 -11.04 5.90
N PHE A 345 -13.09 -11.46 5.30
CA PHE A 345 -13.38 -11.24 3.89
C PHE A 345 -14.89 -11.23 3.62
N ASN A 346 -15.27 -10.87 2.41
CA ASN A 346 -16.63 -11.02 1.88
C ASN A 346 -16.54 -11.59 0.45
N ARG A 347 -17.68 -11.95 -0.15
CA ARG A 347 -17.74 -12.54 -1.50
C ARG A 347 -17.25 -11.62 -2.63
N LEU A 348 -17.09 -10.33 -2.37
CA LEU A 348 -16.53 -9.39 -3.34
C LEU A 348 -14.99 -9.42 -3.33
N VAL A 349 -14.36 -9.91 -2.26
CA VAL A 349 -12.89 -9.99 -2.19
C VAL A 349 -12.38 -10.97 -3.25
N GLY A 350 -11.46 -10.50 -4.10
CA GLY A 350 -10.90 -11.28 -5.20
C GLY A 350 -11.64 -11.12 -6.53
N THR A 351 -12.79 -10.43 -6.55
CA THR A 351 -13.56 -10.18 -7.77
C THR A 351 -13.39 -8.74 -8.27
N PRO A 352 -13.73 -8.45 -9.55
CA PRO A 352 -13.76 -7.09 -10.10
C PRO A 352 -14.70 -6.14 -9.36
N LEU A 353 -15.66 -6.69 -8.61
CA LEU A 353 -16.72 -5.98 -7.92
C LEU A 353 -16.26 -5.36 -6.59
N ALA A 354 -15.07 -5.75 -6.09
CA ALA A 354 -14.47 -5.14 -4.92
C ALA A 354 -14.22 -3.64 -5.15
N ARG A 355 -14.85 -2.81 -4.29
CA ARG A 355 -14.74 -1.33 -4.33
C ARG A 355 -15.13 -0.72 -5.68
N LEU A 356 -16.05 -1.35 -6.40
CA LEU A 356 -16.59 -0.81 -7.65
C LEU A 356 -17.37 0.48 -7.40
N THR A 357 -16.95 1.58 -8.03
CA THR A 357 -17.52 2.92 -7.82
C THR A 357 -18.77 3.20 -8.65
N ARG A 358 -18.84 2.71 -9.89
CA ARG A 358 -19.96 2.92 -10.83
C ARG A 358 -20.80 1.65 -11.02
N LYS A 359 -21.45 1.19 -9.95
CA LYS A 359 -22.27 -0.04 -10.00
C LYS A 359 -23.44 0.06 -11.02
N ASP A 360 -23.93 1.26 -11.26
CA ASP A 360 -24.95 1.61 -12.26
C ASP A 360 -24.56 1.24 -13.69
N ALA A 361 -23.28 1.39 -14.04
CA ALA A 361 -22.78 1.10 -15.38
C ALA A 361 -22.49 -0.39 -15.63
N LEU A 362 -22.50 -1.21 -14.58
CA LEU A 362 -22.07 -2.61 -14.63
C LEU A 362 -22.92 -3.47 -15.60
N PRO A 363 -24.27 -3.44 -15.57
CA PRO A 363 -25.07 -4.26 -16.48
C PRO A 363 -24.82 -3.94 -17.95
N HIS A 364 -24.67 -2.66 -18.29
CA HIS A 364 -24.36 -2.26 -19.67
C HIS A 364 -22.92 -2.61 -20.05
N PHE A 365 -21.98 -2.49 -19.10
CA PHE A 365 -20.58 -2.84 -19.34
C PHE A 365 -20.37 -4.31 -19.70
N ILE A 366 -21.02 -5.24 -18.99
CA ILE A 366 -20.84 -6.68 -19.28
C ILE A 366 -21.35 -7.06 -20.67
N ARG A 367 -22.43 -6.44 -21.16
CA ARG A 367 -22.94 -6.63 -22.52
C ARG A 367 -22.00 -6.12 -23.60
N LEU A 368 -21.18 -5.11 -23.27
CA LEU A 368 -20.19 -4.57 -24.19
C LEU A 368 -18.96 -5.48 -24.31
N LEU A 369 -18.68 -6.36 -23.34
CA LEU A 369 -17.45 -7.14 -23.30
C LEU A 369 -17.29 -8.05 -24.54
N SER A 370 -18.39 -8.64 -25.03
CA SER A 370 -18.35 -9.51 -26.22
C SER A 370 -18.24 -8.74 -27.53
N GLN A 371 -18.48 -7.42 -27.53
CA GLN A 371 -18.61 -6.66 -28.75
C GLN A 371 -17.25 -6.29 -29.34
N GLN A 372 -17.07 -6.50 -30.65
CA GLN A 372 -15.89 -6.07 -31.38
C GLN A 372 -15.89 -4.55 -31.58
N ARG A 373 -15.38 -3.83 -30.58
CA ARG A 373 -15.43 -2.37 -30.53
C ARG A 373 -14.18 -1.77 -29.89
N PRO A 374 -13.73 -0.58 -30.32
CA PRO A 374 -12.67 0.12 -29.62
C PRO A 374 -13.16 0.57 -28.25
N LEU A 375 -12.24 0.59 -27.27
CA LEU A 375 -12.57 0.90 -25.88
C LEU A 375 -13.17 2.30 -25.70
N HIS A 376 -12.74 3.27 -26.51
CA HIS A 376 -13.26 4.63 -26.48
C HIS A 376 -14.79 4.71 -26.70
N ASP A 377 -15.35 3.82 -27.51
CA ASP A 377 -16.79 3.82 -27.73
C ASP A 377 -17.57 3.34 -26.49
N ALA A 378 -16.98 2.47 -25.66
CA ALA A 378 -17.56 2.06 -24.38
C ALA A 378 -17.40 3.15 -23.31
N ILE A 379 -16.27 3.88 -23.34
CA ILE A 379 -16.01 5.05 -22.51
C ILE A 379 -17.10 6.11 -22.75
N ASP A 380 -17.39 6.42 -24.01
CA ASP A 380 -18.42 7.39 -24.40
C ASP A 380 -19.82 6.89 -24.00
N ALA A 381 -20.16 5.64 -24.35
CA ALA A 381 -21.49 5.08 -24.10
C ALA A 381 -21.84 5.00 -22.60
N LEU A 382 -20.86 4.66 -21.75
CA LEU A 382 -21.07 4.50 -20.31
C LEU A 382 -20.68 5.75 -19.50
N LYS A 383 -20.16 6.79 -20.16
CA LYS A 383 -19.57 7.98 -19.53
C LYS A 383 -18.57 7.59 -18.44
N LEU A 384 -17.62 6.71 -18.79
CA LEU A 384 -16.55 6.25 -17.90
C LEU A 384 -15.26 7.03 -18.19
N ASP A 385 -14.37 7.10 -17.21
CA ASP A 385 -13.00 7.54 -17.44
C ASP A 385 -12.19 6.45 -18.16
N GLU A 386 -11.28 6.83 -19.06
CA GLU A 386 -10.50 5.87 -19.87
C GLU A 386 -9.69 4.89 -19.01
N ARG A 387 -9.10 5.38 -17.90
CA ARG A 387 -8.32 4.54 -16.99
C ARG A 387 -9.23 3.54 -16.28
N ILE A 388 -10.44 3.95 -15.91
CA ILE A 388 -11.43 3.09 -15.26
C ILE A 388 -11.88 1.99 -16.24
N ALA A 389 -12.22 2.35 -17.48
CA ALA A 389 -12.65 1.39 -18.50
C ALA A 389 -11.55 0.34 -18.80
N LYS A 390 -10.29 0.77 -18.98
CA LYS A 390 -9.14 -0.15 -19.16
C LYS A 390 -8.99 -1.10 -17.98
N GLN A 391 -9.09 -0.57 -16.76
CA GLN A 391 -8.98 -1.38 -15.55
C GLN A 391 -10.13 -2.39 -15.43
N TRP A 392 -11.35 -2.01 -15.80
CA TRP A 392 -12.50 -2.91 -15.77
C TRP A 392 -12.32 -4.07 -16.73
N VAL A 393 -11.97 -3.81 -18.00
CA VAL A 393 -11.73 -4.88 -18.99
C VAL A 393 -10.68 -5.88 -18.47
N GLY A 394 -9.54 -5.38 -17.97
CA GLY A 394 -8.48 -6.25 -17.44
C GLY A 394 -8.93 -7.09 -16.23
N LYS A 395 -9.67 -6.48 -15.30
CA LYS A 395 -10.21 -7.19 -14.12
C LYS A 395 -11.22 -8.27 -14.51
N PHE A 396 -12.15 -7.96 -15.43
CA PHE A 396 -13.17 -8.91 -15.86
C PHE A 396 -12.56 -10.08 -16.63
N ARG A 397 -11.60 -9.85 -17.52
CA ARG A 397 -10.87 -10.95 -18.21
C ARG A 397 -10.15 -11.86 -17.22
N SER A 398 -9.45 -11.28 -16.24
CA SER A 398 -8.78 -12.06 -15.19
C SER A 398 -9.76 -12.86 -14.35
N TRP A 399 -10.95 -12.31 -14.10
CA TRP A 399 -11.99 -12.99 -13.33
C TRP A 399 -12.66 -14.12 -14.13
N LEU A 400 -12.88 -13.94 -15.43
CA LEU A 400 -13.38 -15.00 -16.30
C LEU A 400 -12.45 -16.22 -16.28
N LEU A 401 -11.13 -16.01 -16.33
CA LEU A 401 -10.15 -17.11 -16.24
C LEU A 401 -10.14 -17.80 -14.87
N GLN A 402 -10.55 -17.12 -13.80
CA GLN A 402 -10.72 -17.73 -12.48
C GLN A 402 -12.01 -18.54 -12.37
N LEU A 403 -13.09 -18.06 -13.01
CA LEU A 403 -14.39 -18.72 -13.02
C LEU A 403 -14.44 -19.91 -13.99
N ASP A 404 -13.73 -19.79 -15.10
CA ASP A 404 -13.61 -20.78 -16.17
C ASP A 404 -12.14 -20.89 -16.61
N PRO A 405 -11.38 -21.82 -16.00
CA PRO A 405 -9.98 -22.06 -16.37
C PRO A 405 -9.78 -22.53 -17.82
N SER A 406 -10.83 -23.00 -18.51
CA SER A 406 -10.72 -23.38 -19.94
C SER A 406 -10.48 -22.17 -20.85
N GLY A 407 -10.83 -20.97 -20.37
CA GLY A 407 -10.72 -19.73 -21.14
C GLY A 407 -11.79 -19.56 -22.21
N HIS A 408 -12.84 -20.39 -22.22
CA HIS A 408 -13.94 -20.32 -23.16
C HIS A 408 -14.63 -18.95 -23.10
N TYR A 409 -15.01 -18.49 -21.91
CA TYR A 409 -15.67 -17.18 -21.76
C TYR A 409 -14.71 -16.00 -21.94
N GLU A 410 -13.44 -16.14 -21.56
CA GLU A 410 -12.43 -15.12 -21.84
C GLU A 410 -12.27 -14.90 -23.34
N ALA A 411 -12.35 -15.98 -24.13
CA ALA A 411 -12.23 -15.94 -25.58
C ALA A 411 -13.34 -15.14 -26.27
N MET A 412 -14.49 -15.00 -25.63
CA MET A 412 -15.59 -14.20 -26.13
C MET A 412 -15.38 -12.70 -25.92
N VAL A 413 -14.43 -12.27 -25.09
CA VAL A 413 -14.20 -10.84 -24.80
C VAL A 413 -13.45 -10.18 -25.96
N ARG A 414 -14.11 -9.25 -26.66
CA ARG A 414 -13.57 -8.51 -27.82
C ARG A 414 -13.41 -7.02 -27.55
N LEU A 415 -14.01 -6.49 -26.49
CA LEU A 415 -14.01 -5.06 -26.20
C LEU A 415 -12.59 -4.50 -26.00
N GLY A 416 -12.25 -3.48 -26.78
CA GLY A 416 -10.98 -2.77 -26.69
C GLY A 416 -9.78 -3.54 -27.25
N LEU A 417 -9.99 -4.75 -27.78
CA LEU A 417 -8.94 -5.50 -28.47
C LEU A 417 -8.76 -4.98 -29.89
N LYS A 418 -7.49 -4.98 -30.33
CA LYS A 418 -7.16 -4.76 -31.74
C LYS A 418 -7.09 -6.14 -32.39
N PRO A 419 -7.83 -6.41 -33.47
CA PRO A 419 -7.67 -7.65 -34.20
C PRO A 419 -6.23 -7.77 -34.69
N ALA A 420 -5.67 -8.98 -34.61
CA ALA A 420 -4.42 -9.30 -35.27
C ALA A 420 -4.55 -9.05 -36.78
N ALA A 421 -3.42 -8.77 -37.44
CA ALA A 421 -3.39 -8.74 -38.89
C ALA A 421 -3.87 -10.11 -39.42
N PRO A 422 -4.91 -10.18 -40.26
CA PRO A 422 -5.38 -11.47 -40.77
C PRO A 422 -4.29 -12.14 -41.59
N ILE A 423 -4.30 -13.47 -41.62
CA ILE A 423 -3.41 -14.26 -42.46
C ILE A 423 -4.22 -14.70 -43.68
N LEU A 424 -3.84 -14.22 -44.85
CA LEU A 424 -4.48 -14.59 -46.12
C LEU A 424 -3.45 -15.19 -47.06
N PHE A 425 -3.89 -16.06 -47.96
CA PHE A 425 -3.05 -16.56 -49.04
C PHE A 425 -2.64 -15.40 -49.94
N CYS A 426 -1.34 -15.18 -50.08
CA CYS A 426 -0.82 -14.11 -50.93
C CYS A 426 -0.36 -14.68 -52.27
N SER A 427 -1.02 -14.29 -53.36
CA SER A 427 -0.64 -14.71 -54.72
C SER A 427 0.80 -14.32 -55.11
N GLY A 428 1.33 -13.23 -54.55
CA GLY A 428 2.72 -12.79 -54.79
C GLY A 428 3.78 -13.59 -54.02
N CYS A 429 3.47 -14.04 -52.80
CA CYS A 429 4.37 -14.88 -52.00
C CYS A 429 4.13 -16.38 -52.19
N GLN A 430 3.01 -16.76 -52.81
CA GLN A 430 2.49 -18.13 -52.90
C GLN A 430 2.39 -18.85 -51.55
N ASP A 431 2.13 -18.10 -50.48
CA ASP A 431 2.12 -18.60 -49.10
C ASP A 431 1.13 -17.79 -48.25
N MET A 432 0.75 -18.33 -47.10
CA MET A 432 -0.05 -17.66 -46.09
C MET A 432 0.78 -16.55 -45.45
N ARG A 433 0.32 -15.31 -45.58
CA ARG A 433 1.04 -14.12 -45.10
C ARG A 433 0.14 -13.22 -44.28
N GLN A 434 0.73 -12.52 -43.31
CA GLN A 434 0.05 -11.45 -42.59
C GLN A 434 -0.25 -10.30 -43.56
N VAL A 435 -1.48 -9.84 -43.55
CA VAL A 435 -1.95 -8.76 -44.43
C VAL A 435 -2.54 -7.61 -43.61
N THR A 436 -2.47 -6.40 -44.16
CA THR A 436 -3.05 -5.20 -43.55
C THR A 436 -4.21 -4.69 -44.38
N PHE A 437 -5.25 -4.17 -43.74
CA PHE A 437 -6.37 -3.59 -44.47
C PHE A 437 -5.91 -2.39 -45.32
N PHE A 438 -6.14 -2.45 -46.63
CA PHE A 438 -5.74 -1.44 -47.60
C PHE A 438 -6.90 -0.54 -48.03
N GLY A 439 -8.12 -1.08 -48.11
CA GLY A 439 -9.31 -0.32 -48.53
C GLY A 439 -10.43 -1.22 -49.02
N TYR A 440 -11.35 -0.67 -49.82
CA TYR A 440 -12.39 -1.43 -50.50
C TYR A 440 -12.12 -1.49 -52.01
N ALA A 441 -12.61 -2.52 -52.69
CA ALA A 441 -12.56 -2.57 -54.14
C ALA A 441 -13.45 -1.46 -54.75
N GLN A 442 -12.97 -0.86 -55.84
CA GLN A 442 -13.75 0.11 -56.62
C GLN A 442 -15.06 -0.55 -57.07
N GLY A 443 -16.18 0.17 -56.94
CA GLY A 443 -17.54 -0.34 -57.23
C GLY A 443 -18.24 -1.01 -56.04
N SER A 444 -17.52 -1.47 -55.01
CA SER A 444 -18.15 -2.09 -53.83
C SER A 444 -18.64 -1.08 -52.78
N THR A 445 -18.29 0.20 -52.90
CA THR A 445 -18.63 1.24 -51.92
C THR A 445 -20.12 1.57 -51.85
N HIS A 446 -20.87 1.32 -52.93
CA HIS A 446 -22.34 1.50 -52.96
C HIS A 446 -23.09 0.36 -52.27
N LEU A 447 -22.44 -0.79 -52.03
CA LEU A 447 -23.04 -1.92 -51.33
C LEU A 447 -23.14 -1.65 -49.81
N PRO A 448 -24.11 -2.29 -49.13
CA PRO A 448 -24.13 -2.37 -47.67
C PRO A 448 -22.76 -2.80 -47.14
N TYR A 449 -22.35 -2.26 -45.99
CA TYR A 449 -21.01 -2.45 -45.43
C TYR A 449 -20.56 -3.91 -45.39
N GLU A 450 -21.48 -4.82 -45.03
CA GLU A 450 -21.30 -6.28 -44.96
C GLU A 450 -20.95 -6.91 -46.32
N ARG A 451 -21.42 -6.32 -47.43
CA ARG A 451 -21.22 -6.82 -48.79
C ARG A 451 -20.07 -6.13 -49.53
N ARG A 452 -19.33 -5.22 -48.89
CA ARG A 452 -18.20 -4.53 -49.52
C ARG A 452 -16.98 -5.45 -49.62
N ILE A 453 -16.39 -5.53 -50.80
CA ILE A 453 -15.19 -6.32 -51.06
C ILE A 453 -13.98 -5.60 -50.46
N ARG A 454 -13.35 -6.21 -49.46
CA ARG A 454 -12.18 -5.65 -48.77
C ARG A 454 -10.91 -5.95 -49.56
N LYS A 455 -10.02 -4.97 -49.61
CA LYS A 455 -8.66 -5.10 -50.12
C LYS A 455 -7.68 -5.11 -48.97
N PHE A 456 -6.72 -6.02 -49.01
CA PHE A 456 -5.65 -6.16 -48.05
C PHE A 456 -4.30 -6.04 -48.76
N ARG A 457 -3.27 -5.56 -48.06
CA ARG A 457 -1.89 -5.47 -48.55
C ARG A 457 -1.02 -6.46 -47.77
N CYS A 458 -0.36 -7.37 -48.48
CA CYS A 458 0.63 -8.28 -47.89
C CYS A 458 1.76 -7.47 -47.24
N GLN A 459 2.12 -7.80 -45.99
CA GLN A 459 3.20 -7.09 -45.29
C GLN A 459 4.59 -7.41 -45.85
N THR A 460 4.76 -8.56 -46.54
CA THR A 460 6.04 -9.01 -47.08
C THR A 460 6.30 -8.49 -48.49
N CYS A 461 5.41 -8.79 -49.45
CA CYS A 461 5.61 -8.45 -50.87
C CYS A 461 4.77 -7.27 -51.35
N GLN A 462 3.99 -6.64 -50.46
CA GLN A 462 3.11 -5.49 -50.76
C GLN A 462 1.99 -5.73 -51.80
N THR A 463 1.82 -6.96 -52.30
CA THR A 463 0.73 -7.32 -53.21
C THR A 463 -0.64 -7.06 -52.57
N ILE A 464 -1.56 -6.51 -53.36
CA ILE A 464 -2.94 -6.25 -52.94
C ILE A 464 -3.80 -7.48 -53.21
N LEU A 465 -4.50 -7.93 -52.18
CA LEU A 465 -5.37 -9.10 -52.13
C LEU A 465 -6.80 -8.63 -51.93
N SER A 466 -7.78 -9.34 -52.49
CA SER A 466 -9.21 -9.06 -52.27
C SER A 466 -9.79 -10.18 -51.42
N SER A 467 -10.69 -9.88 -50.48
CA SER A 467 -11.56 -10.91 -49.89
C SER A 467 -12.51 -11.40 -50.99
N ALA A 468 -12.16 -12.47 -51.69
CA ALA A 468 -13.14 -13.12 -52.54
C ALA A 468 -14.25 -13.66 -51.63
N PRO A 469 -15.54 -13.41 -51.90
CA PRO A 469 -16.57 -14.26 -51.32
C PRO A 469 -16.28 -15.68 -51.80
N GLN A 470 -16.21 -16.65 -50.90
CA GLN A 470 -16.33 -18.04 -51.35
C GLN A 470 -17.68 -18.11 -52.07
N ALA A 471 -17.64 -18.25 -53.38
CA ALA A 471 -18.80 -18.67 -54.13
C ALA A 471 -19.26 -19.97 -53.50
N GLU A 472 -20.49 -20.01 -53.01
CA GLU A 472 -21.21 -21.27 -52.81
C GLU A 472 -20.94 -22.10 -54.06
N SER A 473 -20.21 -23.19 -53.87
CA SER A 473 -20.03 -24.20 -54.90
C SER A 473 -21.44 -24.68 -55.23
N SER A 474 -21.95 -24.20 -56.36
CA SER A 474 -23.12 -24.77 -57.01
C SER A 474 -22.82 -26.25 -57.25
N GLU A 475 -23.40 -27.10 -56.40
CA GLU A 475 -23.68 -28.49 -56.73
C GLU A 475 -24.62 -28.47 -57.94
N ARG A 476 -24.02 -28.53 -59.12
CA ARG A 476 -24.62 -29.17 -60.29
C ARG A 476 -23.90 -30.49 -60.48
N SER A 477 -24.52 -31.57 -60.03
CA SER A 477 -24.59 -32.87 -60.71
C SER A 477 -25.73 -33.65 -60.08
#